data_AF-A0A7Y6F3Z1-F1
#
_entry.id   AF-A0A7Y6F3Z1-F1
#
_cell.length_a   1.000
_cell.length_b   1.000
_cell.length_c   1.000
_cell.angle_alpha   90.00
_cell.angle_beta   90.00
_cell.angle_gamma   90.00
#
_symmetry.space_group_name_H-M   'P 1'
#
loop_
_entity.id
_entity.type
_entity.pdbx_description
1 polymer ?
#
loop_
_entity_poly.entity_id
_entity_poly.type
_entity_poly.pdbx_seq_one_letter_code
_entity_poly.pdbx_strand_id
1 'polypeptide(L)'
;MTHPAPDFLPGLELSRLLYEEAVRPLLDEVHPGLRYAAARVGTGSEVLGFDTPRSADHEWGPRLQLFLTPEDAARHTTDLHELLRERLPKEVRGWPTHFRPATADGPIGHMTPTEGPVEHRVDILETDRWLTGQLGPGATAEEPTAADWLAMPQQRLAEVTGGAVLHDGPGALTAARHRLAWYPDQVWRYLLACQWQRVAQEEAFVGRCAEVGDELGSAVTAARLVRDLMRLTFLLERRYAPYGKWLGSAFARLPGTDALASSLRAALAATTYPDRERHLGDAYVHLATRQNTTGLTDPVEPALRPYHDRPYQVLHAERFTRALTATLTDPALRALPLTGSIDQRTDNTDLLTQPGAPTF
;
A
#
# COMPACT_ATOMS: atom_id res chain seq x y z
N MET A 1 -6.71 34.79 -20.42
CA MET A 1 -5.83 35.20 -19.32
C MET A 1 -5.51 33.92 -18.55
N THR A 2 -4.26 33.54 -18.43
CA THR A 2 -3.88 32.39 -17.58
C THR A 2 -4.08 32.82 -16.14
N HIS A 3 -5.16 32.36 -15.52
CA HIS A 3 -5.31 32.47 -14.07
C HIS A 3 -4.08 31.81 -13.42
N PRO A 4 -3.46 32.45 -12.41
CA PRO A 4 -2.40 31.79 -11.66
C PRO A 4 -2.94 30.47 -11.14
N ALA A 5 -2.14 29.40 -11.26
CA ALA A 5 -2.54 28.10 -10.75
C ALA A 5 -2.87 28.25 -9.25
N PRO A 6 -4.00 27.68 -8.78
CA PRO A 6 -4.36 27.72 -7.37
C PRO A 6 -3.26 27.12 -6.50
N ASP A 7 -3.15 27.60 -5.26
CA ASP A 7 -2.19 27.06 -4.30
C ASP A 7 -2.47 25.56 -4.08
N PHE A 8 -1.39 24.77 -4.04
CA PHE A 8 -1.50 23.33 -3.82
C PHE A 8 -1.98 23.05 -2.39
N LEU A 9 -3.02 22.22 -2.29
CA LEU A 9 -3.55 21.68 -1.04
C LEU A 9 -3.42 20.16 -1.08
N PRO A 10 -3.05 19.44 -0.02
CA PRO A 10 -3.10 17.98 -0.02
C PRO A 10 -4.48 17.46 -0.46
N GLY A 11 -4.51 16.43 -1.31
CA GLY A 11 -5.75 15.94 -1.93
C GLY A 11 -6.79 15.48 -0.91
N LEU A 12 -6.36 14.88 0.22
CA LEU A 12 -7.28 14.55 1.32
C LEU A 12 -7.96 15.78 1.94
N GLU A 13 -7.24 16.89 2.04
CA GLU A 13 -7.80 18.15 2.53
C GLU A 13 -8.81 18.70 1.52
N LEU A 14 -8.49 18.65 0.22
CA LEU A 14 -9.40 19.10 -0.84
C LEU A 14 -10.68 18.24 -0.91
N SER A 15 -10.57 16.92 -0.76
CA SER A 15 -11.71 16.01 -0.63
C SER A 15 -12.58 16.31 0.58
N ARG A 16 -11.97 16.64 1.73
CA ARG A 16 -12.69 17.04 2.94
C ARG A 16 -13.49 18.32 2.72
N LEU A 17 -12.87 19.33 2.09
CA LEU A 17 -13.54 20.60 1.76
C LEU A 17 -14.70 20.39 0.78
N LEU A 18 -14.51 19.58 -0.26
CA LEU A 18 -15.60 19.19 -1.17
C LEU A 18 -16.77 18.57 -0.41
N TYR A 19 -16.48 17.67 0.52
CA TYR A 19 -17.53 17.01 1.30
C TYR A 19 -18.30 17.98 2.19
N GLU A 20 -17.58 18.74 3.01
CA GLU A 20 -18.17 19.61 4.02
C GLU A 20 -18.89 20.81 3.42
N GLU A 21 -18.31 21.42 2.37
CA GLU A 21 -18.82 22.68 1.81
C GLU A 21 -19.85 22.45 0.69
N ALA A 22 -19.87 21.29 0.04
CA ALA A 22 -20.74 21.05 -1.12
C ALA A 22 -21.56 19.77 -1.03
N VAL A 23 -20.94 18.59 -0.91
CA VAL A 23 -21.66 17.31 -1.02
C VAL A 23 -22.63 17.11 0.15
N ARG A 24 -22.15 17.25 1.39
CA ARG A 24 -22.97 17.03 2.58
C ARG A 24 -24.19 17.97 2.65
N PRO A 25 -24.07 19.30 2.45
CA PRO A 25 -25.23 20.18 2.42
C PRO A 25 -26.29 19.79 1.38
N LEU A 26 -25.88 19.35 0.19
CA LEU A 26 -26.81 18.89 -0.85
C LEU A 26 -27.54 17.61 -0.46
N LEU A 27 -26.82 16.65 0.15
CA LEU A 27 -27.44 15.42 0.65
C LEU A 27 -28.40 15.70 1.81
N ASP A 28 -28.03 16.58 2.74
CA ASP A 28 -28.88 16.95 3.88
C ASP A 28 -30.16 17.68 3.41
N GLU A 29 -30.10 18.47 2.32
CA GLU A 29 -31.26 19.15 1.73
C GLU A 29 -32.21 18.20 0.99
N VAL A 30 -31.66 17.38 0.08
CA VAL A 30 -32.47 16.60 -0.88
C VAL A 30 -32.78 15.19 -0.37
N HIS A 31 -31.90 14.64 0.46
CA HIS A 31 -32.00 13.27 1.00
C HIS A 31 -31.69 13.19 2.51
N PRO A 32 -32.42 13.92 3.38
CA PRO A 32 -32.10 14.04 4.82
C PRO A 32 -32.11 12.71 5.60
N GLY A 33 -32.74 11.65 5.06
CA GLY A 33 -32.79 10.32 5.68
C GLY A 33 -31.80 9.31 5.10
N LEU A 34 -31.02 9.68 4.08
CA LEU A 34 -30.11 8.77 3.41
C LEU A 34 -28.98 8.35 4.35
N ARG A 35 -28.80 7.04 4.51
CA ARG A 35 -27.68 6.47 5.27
C ARG A 35 -26.55 6.15 4.30
N TYR A 36 -25.41 6.81 4.49
CA TYR A 36 -24.25 6.65 3.60
C TYR A 36 -22.93 6.74 4.38
N ALA A 37 -21.84 6.32 3.75
CA ALA A 37 -20.51 6.72 4.15
C ALA A 37 -19.90 7.65 3.09
N ALA A 38 -19.12 8.64 3.50
CA ALA A 38 -18.32 9.48 2.63
C ALA A 38 -16.85 9.33 2.98
N ALA A 39 -16.01 9.01 2.01
CA ALA A 39 -14.59 8.79 2.24
C ALA A 39 -13.74 9.13 1.01
N ARG A 40 -12.46 9.41 1.22
CA ARG A 40 -11.44 9.43 0.15
C ARG A 40 -10.51 8.25 0.39
N VAL A 41 -10.77 7.15 -0.32
CA VAL A 41 -10.08 5.85 -0.20
C VAL A 41 -9.82 5.21 -1.57
N GLY A 42 -9.00 4.16 -1.62
CA GLY A 42 -8.65 3.48 -2.87
C GLY A 42 -7.42 4.07 -3.55
N THR A 43 -7.40 4.09 -4.88
CA THR A 43 -6.22 4.53 -5.65
C THR A 43 -5.94 6.03 -5.48
N GLY A 44 -4.67 6.42 -5.63
CA GLY A 44 -4.28 7.83 -5.66
C GLY A 44 -3.13 8.13 -4.71
N SER A 45 -2.22 9.01 -5.14
CA SER A 45 -1.07 9.38 -4.29
C SER A 45 -1.50 10.08 -3.01
N GLU A 46 -2.61 10.82 -3.05
CA GLU A 46 -3.18 11.55 -1.93
C GLU A 46 -3.66 10.63 -0.81
N VAL A 47 -4.15 9.43 -1.15
CA VAL A 47 -4.68 8.46 -0.17
C VAL A 47 -3.61 8.05 0.84
N LEU A 48 -2.36 7.96 0.41
CA LEU A 48 -1.21 7.65 1.26
C LEU A 48 -0.37 8.91 1.61
N GLY A 49 -0.84 10.10 1.22
CA GLY A 49 -0.18 11.38 1.46
C GLY A 49 1.14 11.56 0.73
N PHE A 50 1.27 11.03 -0.49
CA PHE A 50 2.44 11.19 -1.37
C PHE A 50 2.20 12.17 -2.52
N ASP A 51 1.02 12.77 -2.58
CA ASP A 51 0.70 13.74 -3.61
C ASP A 51 1.56 15.01 -3.47
N THR A 52 1.79 15.62 -4.62
CA THR A 52 2.61 16.82 -4.77
C THR A 52 1.92 17.75 -5.75
N PRO A 53 2.37 19.01 -5.94
CA PRO A 53 1.82 19.89 -6.97
C PRO A 53 1.78 19.24 -8.36
N ARG A 54 2.71 18.34 -8.68
CA ARG A 54 2.68 17.60 -9.94
C ARG A 54 1.46 16.70 -10.07
N SER A 55 0.99 16.08 -8.98
CA SER A 55 -0.16 15.17 -9.01
C SER A 55 -1.44 15.83 -9.53
N ALA A 56 -1.56 17.15 -9.45
CA ALA A 56 -2.72 17.89 -9.94
C ALA A 56 -2.87 17.88 -11.47
N ASP A 57 -1.89 17.33 -12.21
CA ASP A 57 -1.97 17.19 -13.67
C ASP A 57 -2.98 16.12 -14.11
N HIS A 58 -3.32 15.15 -13.26
CA HIS A 58 -4.38 14.17 -13.53
C HIS A 58 -4.88 13.38 -12.30
N GLU A 59 -6.12 12.89 -12.37
CA GLU A 59 -6.70 11.94 -11.40
C GLU A 59 -6.56 12.34 -9.92
N TRP A 60 -6.42 13.65 -9.70
CA TRP A 60 -6.28 14.31 -8.41
C TRP A 60 -7.19 15.53 -8.41
N GLY A 61 -7.74 15.91 -7.25
CA GLY A 61 -8.59 17.09 -7.13
C GLY A 61 -9.72 16.90 -6.14
N PRO A 62 -10.78 17.72 -6.22
CA PRO A 62 -12.00 17.55 -5.43
C PRO A 62 -12.71 16.24 -5.82
N ARG A 63 -12.43 15.16 -5.09
CA ARG A 63 -12.99 13.83 -5.36
C ARG A 63 -13.22 13.04 -4.07
N LEU A 64 -14.23 12.19 -4.02
CA LEU A 64 -14.51 11.28 -2.90
C LEU A 64 -15.41 10.12 -3.35
N GLN A 65 -15.63 9.15 -2.47
CA GLN A 65 -16.62 8.09 -2.63
C GLN A 65 -17.77 8.30 -1.66
N LEU A 66 -18.99 8.09 -2.14
CA LEU A 66 -20.18 7.86 -1.35
C LEU A 66 -20.50 6.36 -1.39
N PHE A 67 -20.56 5.72 -0.22
CA PHE A 67 -20.92 4.31 -0.09
C PHE A 67 -22.35 4.18 0.41
N LEU A 68 -23.16 3.45 -0.34
CA LEU A 68 -24.56 3.18 -0.06
C LEU A 68 -24.78 1.69 0.21
N THR A 69 -25.92 1.38 0.84
CA THR A 69 -26.42 0.00 0.87
C THR A 69 -26.83 -0.42 -0.55
N PRO A 70 -26.89 -1.73 -0.89
CA PRO A 70 -27.36 -2.16 -2.20
C PRO A 70 -28.78 -1.67 -2.53
N GLU A 71 -29.66 -1.59 -1.52
CA GLU A 71 -31.03 -1.08 -1.68
C GLU A 71 -31.04 0.41 -2.01
N ASP A 72 -30.26 1.22 -1.28
CA ASP A 72 -30.17 2.66 -1.52
C ASP A 72 -29.43 2.98 -2.82
N ALA A 73 -28.39 2.22 -3.16
CA ALA A 73 -27.67 2.37 -4.43
C ALA A 73 -28.61 2.12 -5.62
N ALA A 74 -29.42 1.06 -5.57
CA ALA A 74 -30.39 0.75 -6.63
C ALA A 74 -31.46 1.85 -6.79
N ARG A 75 -31.80 2.56 -5.71
CA ARG A 75 -32.82 3.63 -5.72
C ARG A 75 -32.27 5.00 -6.09
N HIS A 76 -31.08 5.34 -5.61
CA HIS A 76 -30.63 6.73 -5.54
C HIS A 76 -29.42 7.05 -6.42
N THR A 77 -28.70 6.05 -6.97
CA THR A 77 -27.44 6.33 -7.71
C THR A 77 -27.61 7.32 -8.85
N THR A 78 -28.60 7.12 -9.73
CA THR A 78 -28.83 8.01 -10.89
C THR A 78 -29.21 9.42 -10.44
N ASP A 79 -30.16 9.53 -9.52
CA ASP A 79 -30.66 10.83 -9.05
C ASP A 79 -29.58 11.61 -8.29
N LEU A 80 -28.77 10.93 -7.47
CA LEU A 80 -27.63 11.53 -6.77
C LEU A 80 -26.54 11.98 -7.74
N HIS A 81 -26.26 11.20 -8.78
CA HIS A 81 -25.30 11.59 -9.81
C HIS A 81 -25.75 12.87 -10.51
N GLU A 82 -26.99 12.93 -11.00
CA GLU A 82 -27.51 14.13 -11.67
C GLU A 82 -27.59 15.34 -10.72
N LEU A 83 -28.00 15.12 -9.47
CA LEU A 83 -28.00 16.17 -8.44
C LEU A 83 -26.62 16.83 -8.30
N LEU A 84 -25.58 16.01 -8.17
CA LEU A 84 -24.20 16.49 -8.02
C LEU A 84 -23.67 17.11 -9.32
N ARG A 85 -24.03 16.55 -10.49
CA ARG A 85 -23.68 17.08 -11.82
C ARG A 85 -24.16 18.53 -11.98
N GLU A 86 -25.40 18.79 -11.58
CA GLU A 86 -26.04 20.07 -11.76
C GLU A 86 -25.69 21.08 -10.65
N ARG A 87 -25.57 20.62 -9.40
CA ARG A 87 -25.54 21.52 -8.23
C ARG A 87 -24.18 21.66 -7.52
N LEU A 88 -23.18 20.83 -7.83
CA LEU A 88 -21.85 21.06 -7.26
C LEU A 88 -21.29 22.42 -7.72
N PRO A 89 -20.54 23.13 -6.85
CA PRO A 89 -19.84 24.34 -7.25
C PRO A 89 -18.85 24.00 -8.36
N LYS A 90 -18.60 24.93 -9.28
CA LYS A 90 -17.65 24.71 -10.39
C LYS A 90 -16.22 24.53 -9.91
N GLU A 91 -15.91 25.08 -8.73
CA GLU A 91 -14.59 25.01 -8.12
C GLU A 91 -14.69 24.84 -6.60
N VAL A 92 -13.67 24.20 -6.02
CA VAL A 92 -13.42 24.16 -4.57
C VAL A 92 -12.01 24.69 -4.36
N ARG A 93 -11.88 25.81 -3.64
CA ARG A 93 -10.59 26.49 -3.39
C ARG A 93 -9.77 26.76 -4.67
N GLY A 94 -10.45 27.15 -5.74
CA GLY A 94 -9.83 27.43 -7.04
C GLY A 94 -9.53 26.21 -7.91
N TRP A 95 -9.81 25.00 -7.41
CA TRP A 95 -9.65 23.76 -8.17
C TRP A 95 -10.99 23.33 -8.80
N PRO A 96 -11.05 23.09 -10.13
CA PRO A 96 -12.29 22.66 -10.77
C PRO A 96 -12.85 21.35 -10.21
N THR A 97 -14.17 21.26 -10.09
CA THR A 97 -14.87 20.01 -9.74
C THR A 97 -15.23 19.18 -10.97
N HIS A 98 -15.14 19.77 -12.16
CA HIS A 98 -15.38 19.10 -13.43
C HIS A 98 -14.10 18.44 -13.97
N PHE A 99 -14.21 17.17 -14.33
CA PHE A 99 -13.17 16.37 -14.94
C PHE A 99 -13.58 16.02 -16.37
N ARG A 100 -12.72 16.32 -17.34
CA ARG A 100 -12.95 15.89 -18.72
C ARG A 100 -12.99 14.35 -18.78
N PRO A 101 -13.98 13.75 -19.46
CA PRO A 101 -14.03 12.30 -19.65
C PRO A 101 -12.75 11.77 -20.31
N ALA A 102 -12.41 10.52 -20.00
CA ALA A 102 -11.40 9.77 -20.74
C ALA A 102 -11.80 9.72 -22.23
N THR A 103 -10.90 10.15 -23.11
CA THR A 103 -11.11 10.08 -24.57
C THR A 103 -10.20 9.01 -25.18
N ALA A 104 -10.39 8.68 -26.46
CA ALA A 104 -9.49 7.77 -27.19
C ALA A 104 -8.02 8.23 -27.18
N ASP A 105 -7.78 9.53 -26.97
CA ASP A 105 -6.45 10.16 -26.93
C ASP A 105 -5.83 10.21 -25.52
N GLY A 106 -6.53 9.73 -24.48
CA GLY A 106 -6.01 9.69 -23.11
C GLY A 106 -7.01 9.12 -22.11
N PRO A 107 -6.71 7.97 -21.44
CA PRO A 107 -7.64 7.31 -20.51
C PRO A 107 -7.77 8.03 -19.15
N ILE A 108 -7.21 9.23 -19.02
CA ILE A 108 -6.91 9.88 -17.75
C ILE A 108 -7.77 11.15 -17.62
N GLY A 109 -8.49 11.30 -16.50
CA GLY A 109 -9.32 12.47 -16.23
C GLY A 109 -8.50 13.68 -15.84
N HIS A 110 -8.75 14.81 -16.48
CA HIS A 110 -8.12 16.10 -16.19
C HIS A 110 -9.17 17.09 -15.70
N MET A 111 -8.86 17.82 -14.61
CA MET A 111 -9.68 18.93 -14.18
C MET A 111 -9.68 20.04 -15.23
N THR A 112 -10.86 20.55 -15.58
CA THR A 112 -11.00 21.71 -16.46
C THR A 112 -12.20 22.54 -16.02
N PRO A 113 -12.16 23.88 -16.17
CA PRO A 113 -13.33 24.72 -15.96
C PRO A 113 -14.49 24.32 -16.88
N THR A 114 -15.71 24.55 -16.41
CA THR A 114 -16.95 24.43 -17.19
C THR A 114 -17.98 25.43 -16.70
N GLU A 115 -18.81 25.94 -17.60
CA GLU A 115 -19.99 26.74 -17.28
C GLU A 115 -21.25 25.86 -17.11
N GLY A 116 -21.24 24.67 -17.73
CA GLY A 116 -22.35 23.71 -17.69
C GLY A 116 -22.24 22.74 -16.52
N PRO A 117 -23.05 21.68 -16.51
CA PRO A 117 -22.98 20.62 -15.49
C PRO A 117 -21.56 20.03 -15.37
N VAL A 118 -21.19 19.64 -14.15
CA VAL A 118 -19.85 19.14 -13.85
C VAL A 118 -19.79 17.63 -14.03
N GLU A 119 -18.73 17.12 -14.65
CA GLU A 119 -18.42 15.69 -14.63
C GLU A 119 -17.56 15.44 -13.40
N HIS A 120 -18.21 15.25 -12.26
CA HIS A 120 -17.53 15.19 -10.97
C HIS A 120 -16.85 13.84 -10.71
N ARG A 121 -15.91 13.81 -9.77
CA ARG A 121 -15.26 12.59 -9.25
C ARG A 121 -15.78 12.18 -7.86
N VAL A 122 -17.06 12.40 -7.62
CA VAL A 122 -17.82 11.78 -6.52
C VAL A 122 -18.35 10.43 -7.00
N ASP A 123 -17.68 9.34 -6.65
CA ASP A 123 -18.10 7.99 -7.03
C ASP A 123 -19.20 7.50 -6.08
N ILE A 124 -20.27 6.92 -6.61
CA ILE A 124 -21.34 6.31 -5.80
C ILE A 124 -21.20 4.80 -5.89
N LEU A 125 -20.97 4.15 -4.75
CA LEU A 125 -20.51 2.77 -4.66
C LEU A 125 -21.29 1.96 -3.63
N GLU A 126 -21.21 0.64 -3.73
CA GLU A 126 -21.61 -0.30 -2.68
C GLU A 126 -20.35 -0.79 -1.95
N THR A 127 -20.35 -0.76 -0.61
CA THR A 127 -19.17 -1.08 0.22
C THR A 127 -18.58 -2.46 -0.11
N ASP A 128 -19.39 -3.51 -0.09
CA ASP A 128 -18.92 -4.88 -0.26
C ASP A 128 -18.45 -5.16 -1.69
N ARG A 129 -19.15 -4.60 -2.69
CA ARG A 129 -18.72 -4.68 -4.09
C ARG A 129 -17.38 -4.00 -4.29
N TRP A 130 -17.19 -2.81 -3.71
CA TRP A 130 -15.93 -2.09 -3.79
C TRP A 130 -14.80 -2.84 -3.09
N LEU A 131 -15.00 -3.33 -1.86
CA LEU A 131 -14.01 -4.14 -1.14
C LEU A 131 -13.63 -5.39 -1.94
N THR A 132 -14.61 -6.10 -2.50
CA THR A 132 -14.39 -7.28 -3.35
C THR A 132 -13.59 -6.94 -4.59
N GLY A 133 -13.87 -5.81 -5.25
CA GLY A 133 -13.10 -5.36 -6.42
C GLY A 133 -11.65 -4.98 -6.07
N GLN A 134 -11.41 -4.46 -4.87
CA GLN A 134 -10.09 -4.02 -4.44
C GLN A 134 -9.21 -5.14 -3.89
N LEU A 135 -9.80 -6.11 -3.19
CA LEU A 135 -9.09 -7.08 -2.35
C LEU A 135 -9.53 -8.55 -2.58
N GLY A 136 -10.53 -8.77 -3.43
CA GLY A 136 -11.13 -10.10 -3.64
C GLY A 136 -12.23 -10.44 -2.62
N PRO A 137 -12.91 -11.59 -2.79
CA PRO A 137 -14.11 -11.95 -2.02
C PRO A 137 -13.86 -12.13 -0.53
N GLY A 138 -12.62 -12.48 -0.13
CA GLY A 138 -12.26 -12.61 1.29
C GLY A 138 -12.32 -11.30 2.09
N ALA A 139 -12.37 -10.14 1.43
CA ALA A 139 -12.35 -8.83 2.11
C ALA A 139 -13.65 -8.49 2.85
N THR A 140 -14.76 -9.07 2.40
CA THR A 140 -16.09 -8.85 2.99
C THR A 140 -16.40 -9.86 4.10
N ALA A 141 -15.61 -10.93 4.24
CA ALA A 141 -15.76 -11.90 5.32
C ALA A 141 -15.55 -11.25 6.69
N GLU A 142 -16.34 -11.66 7.69
CA GLU A 142 -16.17 -11.23 9.08
C GLU A 142 -14.80 -11.67 9.63
N GLU A 143 -14.32 -12.83 9.21
CA GLU A 143 -12.99 -13.36 9.51
C GLU A 143 -12.36 -13.90 8.22
N PRO A 144 -11.52 -13.11 7.52
CA PRO A 144 -10.81 -13.59 6.33
C PRO A 144 -9.89 -14.75 6.70
N THR A 145 -9.88 -15.79 5.88
CA THR A 145 -9.00 -16.95 6.09
C THR A 145 -7.54 -16.57 5.87
N ALA A 146 -6.61 -17.44 6.30
CA ALA A 146 -5.20 -17.27 5.97
C ALA A 146 -4.97 -17.15 4.44
N ALA A 147 -5.70 -17.92 3.62
CA ALA A 147 -5.59 -17.84 2.17
C ALA A 147 -6.06 -16.49 1.62
N ASP A 148 -7.16 -15.95 2.15
CA ASP A 148 -7.67 -14.63 1.78
C ASP A 148 -6.63 -13.55 2.06
N TRP A 149 -6.05 -13.54 3.27
CA TRP A 149 -5.02 -12.58 3.65
C TRP A 149 -3.76 -12.67 2.77
N LEU A 150 -3.35 -13.88 2.39
CA LEU A 150 -2.18 -14.09 1.52
C LEU A 150 -2.44 -13.68 0.07
N ALA A 151 -3.71 -13.61 -0.36
CA ALA A 151 -4.11 -13.19 -1.70
C ALA A 151 -4.26 -11.66 -1.82
N MET A 152 -4.51 -10.94 -0.73
CA MET A 152 -4.68 -9.49 -0.71
C MET A 152 -3.34 -8.75 -0.89
N PRO A 153 -3.17 -7.96 -1.97
CA PRO A 153 -1.94 -7.18 -2.17
C PRO A 153 -1.79 -6.07 -1.12
N GLN A 154 -0.57 -5.88 -0.60
CA GLN A 154 -0.28 -4.84 0.40
C GLN A 154 -0.63 -3.43 -0.08
N GLN A 155 -0.39 -3.11 -1.35
CA GLN A 155 -0.77 -1.81 -1.92
C GLN A 155 -2.28 -1.56 -1.77
N ARG A 156 -3.11 -2.57 -2.06
CA ARG A 156 -4.57 -2.46 -1.98
C ARG A 156 -5.04 -2.38 -0.53
N LEU A 157 -4.42 -3.17 0.37
CA LEU A 157 -4.69 -3.05 1.80
C LEU A 157 -4.34 -1.64 2.33
N ALA A 158 -3.20 -1.08 1.92
CA ALA A 158 -2.79 0.28 2.27
C ALA A 158 -3.79 1.34 1.78
N GLU A 159 -4.32 1.18 0.56
CA GLU A 159 -5.30 2.09 -0.04
C GLU A 159 -6.70 2.02 0.59
N VAL A 160 -7.12 0.82 1.02
CA VAL A 160 -8.40 0.61 1.71
C VAL A 160 -8.34 1.14 3.14
N THR A 161 -7.25 0.89 3.85
CA THR A 161 -7.06 1.27 5.25
C THR A 161 -6.48 2.67 5.44
N GLY A 162 -5.88 3.24 4.39
CA GLY A 162 -5.39 4.62 4.32
C GLY A 162 -6.48 5.63 3.93
N GLY A 163 -6.09 6.83 3.56
CA GLY A 163 -7.01 7.92 3.24
C GLY A 163 -7.86 8.37 4.43
N ALA A 164 -9.04 8.94 4.15
CA ALA A 164 -9.91 9.54 5.17
C ALA A 164 -11.35 9.06 5.04
N VAL A 165 -11.97 8.73 6.17
CA VAL A 165 -13.43 8.57 6.30
C VAL A 165 -13.97 9.86 6.91
N LEU A 166 -14.82 10.56 6.17
CA LEU A 166 -15.38 11.87 6.52
C LEU A 166 -16.73 11.72 7.24
N HIS A 167 -17.48 10.69 6.85
CA HIS A 167 -18.75 10.30 7.45
C HIS A 167 -18.98 8.80 7.24
N ASP A 168 -19.61 8.11 8.18
CA ASP A 168 -20.01 6.70 8.02
C ASP A 168 -21.24 6.39 8.89
N GLY A 169 -22.42 6.77 8.41
CA GLY A 169 -23.68 6.53 9.12
C GLY A 169 -24.09 5.04 9.23
N PRO A 170 -23.82 4.19 8.23
CA PRO A 170 -23.98 2.74 8.33
C PRO A 170 -22.93 2.05 9.22
N GLY A 171 -21.70 2.55 9.24
CA GLY A 171 -20.57 1.99 10.01
C GLY A 171 -19.83 0.84 9.32
N ALA A 172 -20.34 0.34 8.19
CA ALA A 172 -19.81 -0.83 7.50
C ALA A 172 -18.39 -0.60 6.94
N LEU A 173 -18.11 0.58 6.38
CA LEU A 173 -16.80 0.90 5.83
C LEU A 173 -15.75 0.99 6.94
N THR A 174 -16.07 1.67 8.03
CA THR A 174 -15.20 1.81 9.21
C THR A 174 -14.92 0.45 9.84
N ALA A 175 -15.94 -0.40 10.01
CA ALA A 175 -15.77 -1.76 10.52
C ALA A 175 -14.84 -2.61 9.63
N ALA A 176 -15.02 -2.56 8.31
CA ALA A 176 -14.15 -3.27 7.37
C ALA A 176 -12.70 -2.77 7.46
N ARG A 177 -12.47 -1.46 7.54
CA ARG A 177 -11.13 -0.87 7.69
C ARG A 177 -10.46 -1.29 8.99
N HIS A 178 -11.19 -1.36 10.10
CA HIS A 178 -10.64 -1.83 11.37
C HIS A 178 -10.22 -3.31 11.30
N ARG A 179 -11.07 -4.16 10.70
CA ARG A 179 -10.76 -5.57 10.50
C ARG A 179 -9.53 -5.76 9.59
N LEU A 180 -9.42 -4.94 8.56
CA LEU A 180 -8.32 -5.00 7.59
C LEU A 180 -7.08 -4.20 8.00
N ALA A 181 -7.07 -3.59 9.19
CA ALA A 181 -6.01 -2.66 9.60
C ALA A 181 -4.63 -3.32 9.71
N TRP A 182 -4.60 -4.60 10.13
CA TRP A 182 -3.37 -5.39 10.15
C TRP A 182 -3.66 -6.89 10.07
N TYR A 183 -2.64 -7.66 9.67
CA TYR A 183 -2.70 -9.11 9.62
C TYR A 183 -2.98 -9.74 10.98
N PRO A 184 -3.78 -10.83 11.03
CA PRO A 184 -3.82 -11.72 12.18
C PRO A 184 -2.43 -12.25 12.53
N ASP A 185 -2.22 -12.49 13.81
CA ASP A 185 -0.93 -12.81 14.41
C ASP A 185 -0.22 -14.03 13.76
N GLN A 186 -0.98 -15.05 13.36
CA GLN A 186 -0.46 -16.24 12.70
C GLN A 186 -0.03 -15.97 11.25
N VAL A 187 -0.84 -15.19 10.51
CA VAL A 187 -0.49 -14.74 9.14
C VAL A 187 0.76 -13.87 9.18
N TRP A 188 0.86 -12.95 10.15
CA TRP A 188 2.02 -12.07 10.30
C TRP A 188 3.32 -12.85 10.56
N ARG A 189 3.30 -13.84 11.47
CA ARG A 189 4.44 -14.73 11.73
C ARG A 189 4.88 -15.47 10.46
N TYR A 190 3.92 -16.00 9.70
CA TYR A 190 4.20 -16.69 8.44
C TYR A 190 4.84 -15.75 7.41
N LEU A 191 4.31 -14.52 7.24
CA LEU A 191 4.86 -13.53 6.31
C LEU A 191 6.27 -13.08 6.68
N LEU A 192 6.55 -12.88 7.98
CA LEU A 192 7.89 -12.60 8.48
C LEU A 192 8.85 -13.76 8.19
N ALA A 193 8.43 -15.01 8.43
CA ALA A 193 9.23 -16.19 8.13
C ALA A 193 9.56 -16.28 6.63
N CYS A 194 8.58 -16.05 5.77
CA CYS A 194 8.78 -16.01 4.33
C CYS A 194 9.72 -14.87 3.91
N GLN A 195 9.63 -13.70 4.55
CA GLN A 195 10.51 -12.57 4.23
C GLN A 195 11.96 -12.84 4.63
N TRP A 196 12.20 -13.42 5.82
CA TRP A 196 13.53 -13.86 6.22
C TRP A 196 14.07 -14.99 5.34
N GLN A 197 13.21 -15.90 4.89
CA GLN A 197 13.59 -16.97 3.95
C GLN A 197 14.11 -16.41 2.62
N ARG A 198 13.48 -15.34 2.11
CA ARG A 198 13.94 -14.63 0.90
C ARG A 198 15.33 -14.02 1.08
N VAL A 199 15.60 -13.42 2.24
CA VAL A 199 16.94 -12.89 2.58
C VAL A 199 17.95 -14.03 2.63
N ALA A 200 17.63 -15.13 3.32
CA ALA A 200 18.52 -16.28 3.48
C ALA A 200 18.91 -16.94 2.16
N GLN A 201 17.99 -16.96 1.19
CA GLN A 201 18.24 -17.52 -0.14
C GLN A 201 19.28 -16.74 -0.95
N GLU A 202 19.60 -15.51 -0.55
CA GLU A 202 20.38 -14.59 -1.38
C GLU A 202 21.54 -13.90 -0.67
N GLU A 203 21.57 -13.86 0.66
CA GLU A 203 22.58 -13.12 1.43
C GLU A 203 24.03 -13.51 1.07
N ALA A 204 24.27 -14.76 0.66
CA ALA A 204 25.58 -15.22 0.19
C ALA A 204 25.87 -14.88 -1.28
N PHE A 205 24.86 -14.58 -2.10
CA PHE A 205 25.01 -14.42 -3.55
C PHE A 205 25.72 -13.14 -3.95
N VAL A 206 25.63 -12.08 -3.13
CA VAL A 206 26.39 -10.84 -3.34
C VAL A 206 27.89 -11.11 -3.38
N GLY A 207 28.41 -11.84 -2.39
CA GLY A 207 29.80 -12.28 -2.34
C GLY A 207 30.13 -13.33 -3.39
N ARG A 208 29.18 -14.23 -3.70
CA ARG A 208 29.39 -15.24 -4.74
C ARG A 208 29.59 -14.65 -6.12
N CYS A 209 28.80 -13.64 -6.49
CA CYS A 209 28.97 -12.91 -7.75
C CYS A 209 30.32 -12.20 -7.79
N ALA A 210 30.71 -11.55 -6.69
CA ALA A 210 31.99 -10.85 -6.59
C ALA A 210 33.19 -11.80 -6.73
N GLU A 211 33.13 -13.01 -6.17
CA GLU A 211 34.22 -14.01 -6.29
C GLU A 211 34.54 -14.36 -7.75
N VAL A 212 33.54 -14.35 -8.63
CA VAL A 212 33.72 -14.64 -10.07
C VAL A 212 33.88 -13.38 -10.93
N GLY A 213 34.02 -12.21 -10.30
CA GLY A 213 34.17 -10.91 -10.98
C GLY A 213 32.88 -10.34 -11.59
N ASP A 214 31.70 -10.86 -11.22
CA ASP A 214 30.41 -10.37 -11.70
C ASP A 214 29.89 -9.22 -10.82
N GLU A 215 30.44 -8.02 -11.06
CA GLU A 215 30.04 -6.82 -10.32
C GLU A 215 28.59 -6.42 -10.58
N LEU A 216 28.08 -6.64 -11.80
CA LEU A 216 26.69 -6.33 -12.13
C LEU A 216 25.74 -7.25 -11.38
N GLY A 217 25.99 -8.56 -11.39
CA GLY A 217 25.19 -9.53 -10.63
C GLY A 217 25.24 -9.25 -9.13
N SER A 218 26.41 -8.92 -8.59
CA SER A 218 26.55 -8.57 -7.17
C SER A 218 25.73 -7.31 -6.81
N ALA A 219 25.71 -6.29 -7.67
CA ALA A 219 24.89 -5.09 -7.48
C ALA A 219 23.38 -5.37 -7.61
N VAL A 220 22.97 -6.17 -8.60
CA VAL A 220 21.56 -6.55 -8.82
C VAL A 220 21.01 -7.36 -7.63
N THR A 221 21.77 -8.35 -7.15
CA THR A 221 21.40 -9.14 -5.96
C THR A 221 21.33 -8.25 -4.72
N ALA A 222 22.30 -7.35 -4.51
CA ALA A 222 22.23 -6.41 -3.40
C ALA A 222 21.02 -5.48 -3.47
N ALA A 223 20.65 -5.01 -4.67
CA ALA A 223 19.43 -4.21 -4.83
C ALA A 223 18.15 -5.00 -4.48
N ARG A 224 18.11 -6.30 -4.83
CA ARG A 224 17.00 -7.18 -4.46
C ARG A 224 16.93 -7.41 -2.95
N LEU A 225 18.07 -7.66 -2.29
CA LEU A 225 18.17 -7.74 -0.83
C LEU A 225 17.74 -6.45 -0.15
N VAL A 226 18.19 -5.28 -0.64
CA VAL A 226 17.76 -3.97 -0.10
C VAL A 226 16.23 -3.83 -0.19
N ARG A 227 15.62 -4.18 -1.32
CA ARG A 227 14.15 -4.20 -1.46
C ARG A 227 13.49 -5.14 -0.45
N ASP A 228 14.05 -6.33 -0.24
CA ASP A 228 13.52 -7.30 0.72
C ASP A 228 13.68 -6.86 2.18
N LEU A 229 14.77 -6.17 2.53
CA LEU A 229 14.97 -5.60 3.87
C LEU A 229 14.03 -4.41 4.12
N MET A 230 13.76 -3.58 3.12
CA MET A 230 12.75 -2.53 3.22
C MET A 230 11.37 -3.13 3.49
N ARG A 231 10.98 -4.17 2.74
CA ARG A 231 9.69 -4.87 2.94
C ARG A 231 9.60 -5.59 4.28
N LEU A 232 10.69 -6.19 4.75
CA LEU A 232 10.78 -6.75 6.11
C LEU A 232 10.55 -5.67 7.17
N THR A 233 11.10 -4.48 6.98
CA THR A 233 10.89 -3.36 7.90
C THR A 233 9.41 -2.97 7.96
N PHE A 234 8.70 -2.90 6.83
CA PHE A 234 7.25 -2.66 6.81
C PHE A 234 6.46 -3.71 7.60
N LEU A 235 6.79 -5.00 7.44
CA LEU A 235 6.17 -6.07 8.22
C LEU A 235 6.45 -5.92 9.73
N LEU A 236 7.68 -5.60 10.12
CA LEU A 236 8.06 -5.38 11.52
C LEU A 236 7.33 -4.17 12.13
N GLU A 237 7.15 -3.11 11.35
CA GLU A 237 6.45 -1.89 11.75
C GLU A 237 4.94 -1.98 11.69
N ARG A 238 4.40 -3.14 11.31
CA ARG A 238 2.97 -3.37 11.11
C ARG A 238 2.32 -2.34 10.18
N ARG A 239 2.98 -2.07 9.05
CA ARG A 239 2.49 -1.19 7.99
C ARG A 239 2.54 -1.89 6.64
N TYR A 240 1.50 -1.72 5.83
CA TYR A 240 1.48 -2.25 4.48
C TYR A 240 2.48 -1.49 3.59
N ALA A 241 3.33 -2.22 2.88
CA ALA A 241 4.28 -1.63 1.95
C ALA A 241 3.56 -1.16 0.67
N PRO A 242 3.74 0.09 0.24
CA PRO A 242 3.19 0.53 -1.03
C PRO A 242 4.01 0.00 -2.22
N TYR A 243 3.45 0.14 -3.42
CA TYR A 243 4.13 -0.25 -4.66
C TYR A 243 5.42 0.55 -4.91
N GLY A 244 6.23 0.07 -5.87
CA GLY A 244 7.63 0.46 -6.04
C GLY A 244 7.90 1.96 -6.12
N LYS A 245 7.01 2.75 -6.76
CA LYS A 245 7.16 4.22 -6.87
C LYS A 245 7.29 4.89 -5.49
N TRP A 246 6.53 4.42 -4.51
CA TRP A 246 6.44 5.05 -3.19
C TRP A 246 7.16 4.31 -2.09
N LEU A 247 7.75 3.14 -2.36
CA LEU A 247 8.42 2.32 -1.35
C LEU A 247 9.49 3.10 -0.58
N GLY A 248 10.35 3.85 -1.28
CA GLY A 248 11.39 4.69 -0.65
C GLY A 248 10.82 5.84 0.18
N SER A 249 9.84 6.57 -0.37
CA SER A 249 9.18 7.68 0.33
C SER A 249 8.43 7.21 1.59
N ALA A 250 7.78 6.05 1.52
CA ALA A 250 7.09 5.44 2.64
C ALA A 250 8.08 4.94 3.70
N PHE A 251 9.18 4.32 3.28
CA PHE A 251 10.22 3.81 4.16
C PHE A 251 10.88 4.94 4.98
N ALA A 252 11.11 6.10 4.36
CA ALA A 252 11.64 7.29 5.02
C ALA A 252 10.70 7.88 6.10
N ARG A 253 9.41 7.48 6.11
CA ARG A 253 8.43 7.89 7.13
C ARG A 253 8.27 6.87 8.27
N LEU A 254 9.03 5.77 8.25
CA LEU A 254 9.03 4.79 9.34
C LEU A 254 9.89 5.30 10.51
N PRO A 255 9.42 5.16 11.76
CA PRO A 255 10.17 5.65 12.90
C PRO A 255 11.43 4.80 13.16
N GLY A 256 12.53 5.48 13.50
CA GLY A 256 13.76 4.82 13.93
C GLY A 256 14.43 3.98 12.83
N THR A 257 14.31 4.38 11.56
CA THR A 257 14.95 3.68 10.43
C THR A 257 16.12 4.43 9.82
N ASP A 258 16.54 5.58 10.38
CA ASP A 258 17.59 6.43 9.77
C ASP A 258 18.92 5.70 9.55
N ALA A 259 19.40 4.98 10.57
CA ALA A 259 20.63 4.19 10.48
C ALA A 259 20.50 3.07 9.44
N LEU A 260 19.38 2.36 9.44
CA LEU A 260 19.08 1.33 8.44
C LEU A 260 19.01 1.93 7.03
N ALA A 261 18.34 3.06 6.85
CA ALA A 261 18.24 3.76 5.58
C ALA A 261 19.61 4.18 5.05
N SER A 262 20.50 4.63 5.95
CA SER A 262 21.88 4.97 5.61
C SER A 262 22.64 3.74 5.09
N SER A 263 22.58 2.61 5.81
CA SER A 263 23.21 1.36 5.39
C SER A 263 22.66 0.85 4.05
N LEU A 264 21.34 0.87 3.85
CA LEU A 264 20.72 0.42 2.61
C LEU A 264 21.12 1.30 1.40
N ARG A 265 21.17 2.63 1.58
CA ARG A 265 21.65 3.55 0.52
C ARG A 265 23.13 3.32 0.22
N ALA A 266 23.95 3.13 1.25
CA ALA A 266 25.38 2.90 1.09
C ALA A 266 25.66 1.56 0.38
N ALA A 267 24.89 0.50 0.69
CA ALA A 267 24.98 -0.78 -0.01
C ALA A 267 24.65 -0.66 -1.50
N LEU A 268 23.63 0.13 -1.87
CA LEU A 268 23.28 0.40 -3.28
C LEU A 268 24.32 1.26 -4.01
N ALA A 269 24.93 2.21 -3.31
CA ALA A 269 25.94 3.12 -3.88
C ALA A 269 27.34 2.48 -3.96
N ALA A 270 27.58 1.36 -3.28
CA ALA A 270 28.88 0.72 -3.22
C ALA A 270 29.32 0.17 -4.60
N THR A 271 30.50 0.61 -5.03
CA THR A 271 31.16 0.15 -6.25
C THR A 271 32.13 -1.02 -6.03
N THR A 272 32.30 -1.45 -4.77
CA THR A 272 33.13 -2.60 -4.41
C THR A 272 32.34 -3.58 -3.55
N TYR A 273 32.64 -4.88 -3.69
CA TYR A 273 32.02 -5.91 -2.85
C TYR A 273 32.26 -5.73 -1.34
N PRO A 274 33.49 -5.45 -0.84
CA PRO A 274 33.70 -5.31 0.59
C PRO A 274 32.85 -4.19 1.23
N ASP A 275 32.66 -3.07 0.54
CA ASP A 275 31.80 -1.99 1.02
C ASP A 275 30.32 -2.42 1.00
N ARG A 276 29.90 -3.11 -0.06
CA ARG A 276 28.53 -3.64 -0.21
C ARG A 276 28.19 -4.65 0.88
N GLU A 277 29.10 -5.59 1.16
CA GLU A 277 28.96 -6.58 2.22
C GLU A 277 28.84 -5.92 3.59
N ARG A 278 29.75 -4.99 3.93
CA ARG A 278 29.73 -4.28 5.21
C ARG A 278 28.37 -3.62 5.45
N HIS A 279 27.87 -2.87 4.47
CA HIS A 279 26.62 -2.13 4.60
C HIS A 279 25.37 -3.04 4.62
N LEU A 280 25.37 -4.14 3.87
CA LEU A 280 24.31 -5.15 4.00
C LEU A 280 24.36 -5.84 5.37
N GLY A 281 25.56 -6.17 5.85
CA GLY A 281 25.80 -6.72 7.18
C GLY A 281 25.22 -5.85 8.28
N ASP A 282 25.52 -4.54 8.27
CA ASP A 282 24.96 -3.57 9.23
C ASP A 282 23.42 -3.58 9.19
N ALA A 283 22.83 -3.62 8.00
CA ALA A 283 21.38 -3.67 7.82
C ALA A 283 20.76 -4.98 8.33
N TYR A 284 21.44 -6.12 8.12
CA TYR A 284 21.00 -7.43 8.64
C TYR A 284 20.99 -7.44 10.17
N VAL A 285 22.08 -7.01 10.81
CA VAL A 285 22.19 -6.98 12.28
C VAL A 285 21.12 -6.06 12.88
N HIS A 286 20.89 -4.90 12.26
CA HIS A 286 19.85 -3.97 12.69
C HIS A 286 18.46 -4.62 12.66
N LEU A 287 18.08 -5.24 11.54
CA LEU A 287 16.76 -5.87 11.40
C LEU A 287 16.61 -7.14 12.21
N ALA A 288 17.67 -7.93 12.39
CA ALA A 288 17.72 -9.07 13.29
C ALA A 288 17.44 -8.66 14.74
N THR A 289 18.06 -7.57 15.18
CA THR A 289 17.83 -6.99 16.51
C THR A 289 16.38 -6.53 16.64
N ARG A 290 15.85 -5.82 15.65
CA ARG A 290 14.45 -5.36 15.63
C ARG A 290 13.47 -6.54 15.65
N GLN A 291 13.73 -7.61 14.89
CA GLN A 291 12.94 -8.84 14.92
C GLN A 291 12.89 -9.45 16.32
N ASN A 292 14.00 -9.51 17.05
CA ASN A 292 14.01 -10.01 18.43
C ASN A 292 13.14 -9.17 19.38
N THR A 293 13.03 -7.85 19.16
CA THR A 293 12.16 -6.98 19.99
C THR A 293 10.67 -7.25 19.80
N THR A 294 10.27 -7.96 18.74
CA THR A 294 8.86 -8.33 18.52
C THR A 294 8.33 -9.32 19.56
N GLY A 295 9.21 -10.07 20.23
CA GLY A 295 8.83 -11.11 21.18
C GLY A 295 8.08 -12.30 20.56
N LEU A 296 8.08 -12.43 19.23
CA LEU A 296 7.39 -13.51 18.52
C LEU A 296 8.06 -14.86 18.69
N THR A 297 9.37 -14.88 18.99
CA THR A 297 10.21 -16.07 19.16
C THR A 297 11.15 -15.86 20.34
N ASP A 298 11.83 -16.92 20.79
CA ASP A 298 13.05 -16.75 21.58
C ASP A 298 14.08 -15.93 20.78
N PRO A 299 14.91 -15.10 21.44
CA PRO A 299 15.90 -14.28 20.74
C PRO A 299 16.88 -15.12 19.92
N VAL A 300 17.07 -14.73 18.65
CA VAL A 300 18.05 -15.34 17.75
C VAL A 300 19.27 -14.42 17.67
N GLU A 301 20.47 -14.96 17.95
CA GLU A 301 21.72 -14.19 17.94
C GLU A 301 21.91 -13.41 16.62
N PRO A 302 21.96 -12.06 16.65
CA PRO A 302 21.95 -11.20 15.46
C PRO A 302 23.34 -11.02 14.81
N ALA A 303 24.38 -11.69 15.31
CA ALA A 303 25.74 -11.56 14.77
C ALA A 303 25.94 -12.26 13.41
N LEU A 304 26.68 -11.56 12.53
CA LEU A 304 27.17 -12.09 11.26
C LEU A 304 28.21 -13.20 11.47
N ARG A 305 28.33 -14.08 10.49
CA ARG A 305 29.31 -15.17 10.47
C ARG A 305 29.58 -15.63 9.03
N PRO A 306 30.68 -16.36 8.78
CA PRO A 306 30.95 -16.96 7.47
C PRO A 306 29.80 -17.82 6.95
N TYR A 307 29.55 -17.77 5.65
CA TYR A 307 28.60 -18.66 4.99
C TYR A 307 29.20 -20.07 4.80
N HIS A 308 29.00 -20.94 5.79
CA HIS A 308 29.67 -22.24 5.88
C HIS A 308 31.21 -22.06 5.79
N ASP A 309 31.87 -22.74 4.85
CA ASP A 309 33.32 -22.64 4.62
C ASP A 309 33.69 -21.48 3.67
N ARG A 310 32.74 -20.61 3.30
CA ARG A 310 32.96 -19.45 2.42
C ARG A 310 33.20 -18.18 3.24
N PRO A 311 34.03 -17.24 2.75
CA PRO A 311 34.44 -16.06 3.51
C PRO A 311 33.35 -14.97 3.63
N TYR A 312 32.24 -15.09 2.90
CA TYR A 312 31.18 -14.08 2.90
C TYR A 312 30.49 -14.00 4.26
N GLN A 313 30.32 -12.79 4.78
CA GLN A 313 29.67 -12.55 6.07
C GLN A 313 28.15 -12.43 5.88
N VAL A 314 27.42 -13.36 6.48
CA VAL A 314 25.96 -13.44 6.38
C VAL A 314 25.31 -13.58 7.76
N LEU A 315 24.00 -13.37 7.83
CA LEU A 315 23.24 -13.53 9.07
C LEU A 315 22.94 -15.00 9.38
N HIS A 316 22.91 -15.85 8.35
CA HIS A 316 22.18 -17.13 8.35
C HIS A 316 20.72 -16.85 8.70
N ALA A 317 20.10 -16.03 7.84
CA ALA A 317 18.75 -15.51 8.02
C ALA A 317 17.69 -16.62 8.14
N GLU A 318 17.97 -17.85 7.66
CA GLU A 318 17.11 -19.01 7.83
C GLU A 318 16.93 -19.39 9.31
N ARG A 319 17.84 -18.96 10.20
CA ARG A 319 17.68 -19.12 11.66
C ARG A 319 16.43 -18.37 12.16
N PHE A 320 16.17 -17.17 11.65
CA PHE A 320 14.97 -16.39 11.97
C PHE A 320 13.73 -17.02 11.35
N THR A 321 13.84 -17.50 10.11
CA THR A 321 12.77 -18.27 9.45
C THR A 321 12.33 -19.46 10.30
N ARG A 322 13.27 -20.33 10.71
CA ARG A 322 12.96 -21.53 11.51
C ARG A 322 12.34 -21.15 12.86
N ALA A 323 12.88 -20.13 13.53
CA ALA A 323 12.36 -19.66 14.81
C ALA A 323 10.90 -19.21 14.68
N LEU A 324 10.58 -18.42 13.65
CA LEU A 324 9.21 -17.95 13.40
C LEU A 324 8.28 -19.11 13.00
N THR A 325 8.70 -19.98 12.09
CA THR A 325 7.90 -21.15 11.66
C THR A 325 7.58 -22.08 12.83
N ALA A 326 8.49 -22.25 13.79
CA ALA A 326 8.25 -23.08 14.98
C ALA A 326 7.12 -22.55 15.88
N THR A 327 6.76 -21.27 15.75
CA THR A 327 5.70 -20.62 16.54
C THR A 327 4.34 -20.62 15.85
N LEU A 328 4.24 -21.15 14.63
CA LEU A 328 2.98 -21.30 13.93
C LEU A 328 2.14 -22.42 14.58
N THR A 329 0.90 -22.09 14.93
CA THR A 329 -0.10 -23.01 15.47
C THR A 329 -1.26 -23.26 14.51
N ASP A 330 -1.48 -22.35 13.55
CA ASP A 330 -2.49 -22.50 12.49
C ASP A 330 -2.12 -23.67 11.55
N PRO A 331 -2.95 -24.73 11.45
CA PRO A 331 -2.66 -25.88 10.61
C PRO A 331 -2.57 -25.57 9.11
N ALA A 332 -3.38 -24.62 8.62
CA ALA A 332 -3.35 -24.23 7.21
C ALA A 332 -2.02 -23.56 6.89
N LEU A 333 -1.56 -22.62 7.71
CA LEU A 333 -0.27 -21.95 7.51
C LEU A 333 0.93 -22.90 7.67
N ARG A 334 0.86 -23.87 8.60
CA ARG A 334 1.91 -24.88 8.76
C ARG A 334 2.05 -25.82 7.56
N ALA A 335 0.97 -26.04 6.83
CA ALA A 335 0.97 -26.90 5.64
C ALA A 335 1.46 -26.17 4.38
N LEU A 336 1.55 -24.83 4.40
CA LEU A 336 2.01 -24.06 3.25
C LEU A 336 3.54 -24.12 3.10
N PRO A 337 4.04 -24.12 1.86
CA PRO A 337 5.45 -23.81 1.62
C PRO A 337 5.73 -22.36 2.04
N LEU A 338 6.99 -22.04 2.34
CA LEU A 338 7.42 -20.67 2.72
C LEU A 338 7.57 -19.76 1.50
N THR A 339 6.52 -19.63 0.71
CA THR A 339 6.46 -18.79 -0.50
C THR A 339 5.82 -17.44 -0.27
N GLY A 340 5.07 -17.25 0.82
CA GLY A 340 4.55 -15.95 1.24
C GLY A 340 3.25 -15.51 0.58
N SER A 341 2.88 -14.25 0.79
CA SER A 341 1.72 -13.62 0.12
C SER A 341 1.99 -13.34 -1.36
N ILE A 342 0.95 -12.87 -2.07
CA ILE A 342 1.08 -12.41 -3.46
C ILE A 342 2.24 -11.42 -3.65
N ASP A 343 2.44 -10.46 -2.73
CA ASP A 343 3.53 -9.48 -2.79
C ASP A 343 4.93 -10.11 -2.68
N GLN A 344 5.04 -11.29 -2.04
CA GLN A 344 6.31 -12.02 -1.89
C GLN A 344 6.58 -12.99 -3.05
N ARG A 345 5.56 -13.27 -3.86
CA ARG A 345 5.59 -14.21 -5.00
C ARG A 345 5.75 -13.52 -6.35
N THR A 346 5.29 -12.28 -6.49
CA THR A 346 5.35 -11.54 -7.76
C THR A 346 5.62 -10.06 -7.53
N ASP A 347 6.26 -9.41 -8.51
CA ASP A 347 6.37 -7.95 -8.64
C ASP A 347 5.65 -7.41 -9.89
N ASN A 348 4.82 -8.24 -10.53
CA ASN A 348 3.96 -7.81 -11.62
C ASN A 348 2.94 -6.76 -11.11
N THR A 349 3.00 -5.57 -11.69
CA THR A 349 2.16 -4.44 -11.26
C THR A 349 0.68 -4.69 -11.53
N ASP A 350 0.33 -5.29 -12.67
CA ASP A 350 -1.06 -5.57 -13.04
C ASP A 350 -1.68 -6.59 -12.07
N LEU A 351 -0.95 -7.62 -11.66
CA LEU A 351 -1.43 -8.58 -10.65
C LEU A 351 -1.64 -7.95 -9.28
N LEU A 352 -0.70 -7.09 -8.84
CA LEU A 352 -0.75 -6.48 -7.51
C LEU A 352 -1.72 -5.29 -7.42
N THR A 353 -2.06 -4.69 -8.55
CA THR A 353 -2.98 -3.55 -8.60
C THR A 353 -4.32 -3.92 -9.22
N GLN A 354 -4.48 -4.99 -9.98
CA GLN A 354 -5.77 -5.36 -10.58
C GLN A 354 -6.13 -6.82 -10.28
N PRO A 355 -6.41 -7.17 -9.02
CA PRO A 355 -6.65 -8.56 -8.61
C PRO A 355 -7.86 -9.23 -9.31
N GLY A 356 -8.76 -8.45 -9.93
CA GLY A 356 -9.89 -8.95 -10.73
C GLY A 356 -9.71 -8.90 -12.25
N ALA A 357 -8.57 -8.42 -12.77
CA ALA A 357 -8.33 -8.40 -14.21
C ALA A 357 -8.07 -9.83 -14.71
N PRO A 358 -8.63 -10.23 -15.87
CA PRO A 358 -8.39 -11.54 -16.42
C PRO A 358 -6.88 -11.71 -16.71
N THR A 359 -6.28 -12.69 -16.06
CA THR A 359 -4.89 -13.07 -16.27
C THR A 359 -4.84 -14.27 -17.20
N PHE A 360 -4.69 -13.97 -18.49
CA PHE A 360 -4.65 -14.87 -19.66
C PHE A 360 -5.95 -15.62 -20.01
#